data_AF-A0A6B2G4N3-F1
#
_entry.id   AF-A0A6B2G4N3-F1
#
_cell.length_a   1.000
_cell.length_b   1.000
_cell.length_c   1.000
_cell.angle_alpha   90.00
_cell.angle_beta   90.00
_cell.angle_gamma   90.00
#
_symmetry.space_group_name_H-M   'P 1'
#
loop_
_entity.id
_entity.type
_entity.pdbx_description
1 polymer ?
#
loop_
_entity_poly.entity_id
_entity_poly.type
_entity_poly.pdbx_seq_one_letter_code
_entity_poly.pdbx_strand_id
1 'polypeptide(L)'
;IKIGRPGYKVTKQYDPEHKQQSLLFQVDYLEVNDINVPKYRLMAAFEQHVEQPDRNWQYLLFAAEPYETIAFKIPSREVDKSLDKFWTHWNPNTKQFFLQLHFKNVTSSSTYSHPAVGLAPATVTHKYKS
;
A
#
# COMPACT_ATOMS: atom_id res chain seq x y z
N ILE A 1 19.13 -8.50 23.35
CA ILE A 1 18.18 -9.63 23.50
C ILE A 1 16.84 -9.17 22.96
N LYS A 2 16.17 -9.96 22.11
CA LYS A 2 14.83 -9.63 21.61
C LYS A 2 13.78 -10.10 22.61
N ILE A 3 12.76 -9.27 22.86
CA ILE A 3 11.72 -9.57 23.86
C ILE A 3 10.43 -10.14 23.25
N GLY A 4 10.44 -10.39 21.93
CA GLY A 4 9.29 -10.88 21.17
C GLY A 4 8.62 -9.81 20.32
N ARG A 5 7.39 -10.10 19.88
CA ARG A 5 6.61 -9.24 18.98
C ARG A 5 5.81 -8.20 19.77
N PRO A 6 5.71 -6.95 19.27
CA PRO A 6 4.88 -5.93 19.91
C PRO A 6 3.39 -6.24 19.72
N GLY A 7 2.56 -5.68 20.62
CA GLY A 7 1.11 -5.68 20.45
C GLY A 7 0.69 -4.78 19.29
N TYR A 8 -0.40 -5.11 18.60
CA TYR A 8 -0.88 -4.27 17.51
C TYR A 8 -2.39 -4.34 17.29
N LYS A 9 -2.92 -3.29 16.66
CA LYS A 9 -4.28 -3.21 16.14
C LYS A 9 -4.26 -2.62 14.74
N VAL A 10 -5.07 -3.21 13.84
CA VAL A 10 -5.25 -2.72 12.47
C VAL A 10 -6.72 -2.39 12.26
N THR A 11 -6.99 -1.16 11.86
CA THR A 11 -8.34 -0.69 11.55
C THR A 11 -8.45 -0.42 10.06
N LYS A 12 -9.40 -1.07 9.39
CA LYS A 12 -9.79 -0.75 8.02
C LYS A 12 -10.80 0.39 8.05
N GLN A 13 -10.55 1.43 7.28
CA GLN A 13 -11.37 2.63 7.22
C GLN A 13 -11.79 2.90 5.78
N TYR A 14 -12.92 3.61 5.64
CA TYR A 14 -13.41 4.09 4.37
C TYR A 14 -13.77 5.56 4.52
N ASP A 15 -13.17 6.39 3.69
CA ASP A 15 -13.43 7.82 3.58
C ASP A 15 -14.58 8.02 2.58
N PRO A 16 -15.79 8.41 3.02
CA PRO A 16 -16.94 8.55 2.15
C PRO A 16 -16.84 9.76 1.21
N GLU A 17 -16.10 10.80 1.59
CA GLU A 17 -15.96 12.03 0.82
C GLU A 17 -15.08 11.79 -0.41
N HIS A 18 -13.92 11.18 -0.19
CA HIS A 18 -12.97 10.87 -1.27
C HIS A 18 -13.13 9.46 -1.85
N LYS A 19 -14.06 8.66 -1.31
CA LYS A 19 -14.30 7.25 -1.68
C LYS A 19 -13.05 6.36 -1.56
N GLN A 20 -12.16 6.69 -0.64
CA GLN A 20 -10.87 6.02 -0.46
C GLN A 20 -10.92 4.98 0.66
N GLN A 21 -10.22 3.87 0.48
CA GLN A 21 -9.97 2.91 1.56
C GLN A 21 -8.67 3.28 2.28
N SER A 22 -8.64 3.16 3.60
CA SER A 22 -7.45 3.39 4.41
C SER A 22 -7.21 2.31 5.45
N LEU A 23 -5.97 2.24 5.91
CA LEU A 23 -5.53 1.38 7.00
C LEU A 23 -4.89 2.26 8.07
N LEU A 24 -5.35 2.08 9.31
CA LEU A 24 -4.73 2.65 10.50
C LEU A 24 -4.09 1.52 11.32
N PHE A 25 -2.78 1.62 11.49
CA PHE A 25 -1.97 0.73 12.31
C PHE A 25 -1.70 1.40 13.64
N GLN A 26 -1.86 0.64 14.71
CA GLN A 26 -1.49 1.01 16.08
C GLN A 26 -0.57 -0.10 16.57
N VAL A 27 0.65 0.24 16.99
CA VAL A 27 1.64 -0.73 17.47
C VAL A 27 2.12 -0.28 18.85
N ASP A 28 1.99 -1.17 19.82
CA ASP A 28 2.31 -0.92 21.22
C ASP A 28 3.74 -1.41 21.54
N TYR A 29 4.59 -0.47 21.97
CA TYR A 29 6.01 -0.68 22.24
C TYR A 29 6.36 -0.38 23.71
N LEU A 30 5.62 -0.97 24.65
CA LEU A 30 5.69 -0.68 26.10
C LEU A 30 7.11 -0.77 26.71
N GLU A 31 7.97 -1.62 26.18
CA GLU A 31 9.34 -1.86 26.66
C GLU A 31 10.42 -1.16 25.80
N VAL A 32 10.05 -0.25 24.89
CA VAL A 32 11.04 0.51 24.11
C VAL A 32 11.76 1.52 25.00
N ASN A 33 13.05 1.71 24.74
CA ASN A 33 13.85 2.75 25.40
C ASN A 33 13.47 4.13 24.84
N ASP A 34 13.53 5.17 25.67
CA ASP A 34 13.08 6.53 25.32
C ASP A 34 13.87 7.19 24.17
N ILE A 35 15.06 6.68 23.87
CA ILE A 35 15.93 7.15 22.77
C ILE A 35 15.50 6.54 21.42
N ASN A 36 14.82 5.39 21.43
CA ASN A 36 14.53 4.60 20.24
C ASN A 36 13.11 4.88 19.73
N VAL A 37 12.99 5.76 18.73
CA VAL A 37 11.72 5.98 18.03
C VAL A 37 11.47 4.83 17.03
N PRO A 38 10.27 4.22 17.04
CA PRO A 38 9.92 3.19 16.07
C PRO A 38 10.04 3.68 14.63
N LYS A 39 10.47 2.78 13.75
CA LYS A 39 10.61 3.02 12.30
C LYS A 39 9.66 2.13 11.53
N TYR A 40 9.31 2.58 10.33
CA TYR A 40 8.53 1.80 9.39
C TYR A 40 9.22 1.72 8.03
N ARG A 41 8.88 0.70 7.24
CA ARG A 41 9.30 0.56 5.84
C ARG A 41 8.19 -0.10 5.03
N LEU A 42 7.90 0.43 3.85
CA LEU A 42 7.16 -0.29 2.81
C LEU A 42 8.15 -1.10 1.97
N MET A 43 7.93 -2.40 1.86
CA MET A 43 8.79 -3.35 1.17
C MET A 43 7.99 -4.07 0.09
N ALA A 44 8.51 -4.11 -1.15
CA ALA A 44 7.85 -4.84 -2.23
C ALA A 44 7.94 -6.36 -2.01
N ALA A 45 6.97 -7.12 -2.53
CA ALA A 45 6.96 -8.58 -2.38
C ALA A 45 8.16 -9.31 -3.01
N PHE A 46 8.91 -8.67 -3.91
CA PHE A 46 10.14 -9.21 -4.51
C PHE A 46 11.38 -9.02 -3.62
N GLU A 47 11.33 -8.13 -2.63
CA GLU A 47 12.46 -7.88 -1.71
C GLU A 47 12.48 -8.90 -0.55
N GLN A 48 11.35 -9.52 -0.24
CA GLN A 48 11.25 -10.54 0.80
C GLN A 48 11.64 -11.94 0.26
N HIS A 49 12.27 -12.76 1.09
CA HIS A 49 12.79 -14.09 0.71
C HIS A 49 12.12 -15.25 1.47
N VAL A 50 11.03 -15.00 2.19
CA VAL A 50 10.37 -15.98 3.08
C VAL A 50 9.23 -16.70 2.36
N GLU A 51 8.39 -15.95 1.64
CA GLU A 51 7.25 -16.46 0.88
C GLU A 51 7.51 -16.36 -0.62
N GLN A 52 6.73 -17.06 -1.44
CA GLN A 52 6.76 -16.85 -2.89
C GLN A 52 6.34 -15.41 -3.22
N PRO A 53 7.12 -14.65 -4.01
CA PRO A 53 6.77 -13.28 -4.35
C PRO A 53 5.44 -13.18 -5.09
N ASP A 54 4.49 -12.43 -4.51
CA ASP A 54 3.22 -12.10 -5.16
C ASP A 54 3.10 -10.58 -5.35
N ARG A 55 3.14 -10.14 -6.62
CA ARG A 55 3.06 -8.73 -7.03
C ARG A 55 1.78 -8.01 -6.59
N ASN A 56 0.74 -8.74 -6.22
CA ASN A 56 -0.51 -8.15 -5.74
C ASN A 56 -0.39 -7.60 -4.32
N TRP A 57 0.72 -7.92 -3.64
CA TRP A 57 0.96 -7.54 -2.25
C TRP A 57 2.28 -6.79 -2.09
N GLN A 58 2.30 -6.00 -1.03
CA GLN A 58 3.50 -5.39 -0.48
C GLN A 58 3.45 -5.57 1.05
N TYR A 59 4.56 -5.35 1.72
CA TYR A 59 4.68 -5.57 3.15
C TYR A 59 5.00 -4.25 3.85
N LEU A 60 4.20 -3.88 4.86
CA LEU A 60 4.48 -2.76 5.75
C LEU A 60 5.16 -3.28 7.00
N LEU A 61 6.42 -2.91 7.19
CA LEU A 61 7.26 -3.34 8.31
C LEU A 61 7.27 -2.27 9.39
N PHE A 62 7.30 -2.70 10.64
CA PHE A 62 7.56 -1.87 11.80
C PHE A 62 8.71 -2.46 12.62
N ALA A 63 9.64 -1.60 13.03
CA ALA A 63 10.83 -2.00 13.76
C ALA A 63 11.13 -1.02 14.90
N ALA A 64 11.34 -1.56 16.11
CA ALA A 64 11.86 -0.84 17.27
C ALA A 64 12.62 -1.82 18.17
N GLU A 65 13.80 -1.44 18.67
CA GLU A 65 14.54 -2.23 19.66
C GLU A 65 13.92 -2.06 21.06
N PRO A 66 13.71 -3.13 21.85
CA PRO A 66 14.22 -4.50 21.68
C PRO A 66 13.23 -5.49 21.03
N TYR A 67 12.16 -4.99 20.41
CA TYR A 67 11.15 -5.85 19.79
C TYR A 67 11.65 -6.47 18.47
N GLU A 68 11.01 -7.57 18.10
CA GLU A 68 11.13 -8.14 16.76
C GLU A 68 10.46 -7.22 15.73
N THR A 69 11.01 -7.19 14.51
CA THR A 69 10.36 -6.51 13.39
C THR A 69 9.11 -7.28 13.00
N ILE A 70 7.98 -6.59 12.90
CA ILE A 70 6.72 -7.16 12.41
C ILE A 70 6.42 -6.63 11.02
N ALA A 71 5.72 -7.43 10.21
CA ALA A 71 5.33 -7.07 8.85
C ALA A 71 3.86 -7.37 8.61
N PHE A 72 3.16 -6.46 7.93
CA PHE A 72 1.78 -6.61 7.52
C PHE A 72 1.68 -6.72 6.01
N LYS A 73 1.05 -7.78 5.52
CA LYS A 73 0.71 -7.94 4.11
C LYS A 73 -0.43 -6.99 3.76
N ILE A 74 -0.17 -6.04 2.86
CA ILE A 74 -1.16 -5.06 2.39
C ILE A 74 -1.26 -5.09 0.86
N PRO A 75 -2.42 -4.73 0.26
CA PRO A 75 -2.55 -4.67 -1.19
C PRO A 75 -1.47 -3.76 -1.81
N SER A 76 -0.92 -4.17 -2.95
CA SER A 76 0.06 -3.39 -3.72
C SER A 76 -0.58 -2.23 -4.50
N ARG A 77 -1.59 -1.58 -3.92
CA ARG A 77 -2.20 -0.37 -4.49
C ARG A 77 -1.34 0.84 -4.16
N GLU A 78 -1.36 1.82 -5.04
CA GLU A 78 -0.67 3.08 -4.78
C GLU A 78 -1.20 3.74 -3.51
N VAL A 79 -0.28 4.19 -2.66
CA VAL A 79 -0.59 4.96 -1.47
C VAL A 79 -0.68 6.43 -1.86
N ASP A 80 -1.72 7.10 -1.37
CA ASP A 80 -1.88 8.55 -1.52
C ASP A 80 -0.92 9.27 -0.56
N LYS A 81 0.10 9.92 -1.12
CA LYS A 81 1.15 10.64 -0.38
C LYS A 81 0.78 12.11 -0.11
N SER A 82 -0.46 12.51 -0.41
CA SER A 82 -0.95 13.85 -0.07
C SER A 82 -0.90 14.08 1.44
N LEU A 83 -0.76 15.35 1.85
CA LEU A 83 -0.80 15.74 3.25
C LEU A 83 -2.10 15.19 3.89
N ASP A 84 -2.02 14.69 5.12
CA ASP A 84 -3.09 14.03 5.89
C ASP A 84 -3.56 12.65 5.40
N LYS A 85 -3.21 12.22 4.19
CA LYS A 85 -3.56 10.88 3.68
C LYS A 85 -2.52 9.81 4.01
N PHE A 86 -1.28 10.21 4.30
CA PHE A 86 -0.24 9.35 4.84
C PHE A 86 0.47 10.07 6.00
N TRP A 87 0.37 9.52 7.21
CA TRP A 87 1.01 10.12 8.39
C TRP A 87 1.44 9.07 9.40
N THR A 88 2.40 9.46 10.24
CA THR A 88 2.87 8.66 11.38
C THR A 88 2.93 9.51 12.62
N HIS A 89 2.63 8.91 13.78
CA HIS A 89 2.74 9.57 15.07
C HIS A 89 3.34 8.63 16.11
N TRP A 90 4.35 9.09 16.83
CA TRP A 90 4.91 8.40 17.98
C TRP A 90 4.47 9.12 19.26
N ASN A 91 3.75 8.41 20.12
CA ASN A 91 3.43 8.88 21.46
C ASN A 91 4.42 8.26 22.46
N PRO A 92 5.43 9.01 22.95
CA PRO A 92 6.42 8.48 23.88
C PRO A 92 5.84 8.18 25.28
N ASN A 93 4.75 8.86 25.67
CA ASN A 93 4.14 8.68 26.99
C ASN A 93 3.39 7.35 27.10
N THR A 94 2.60 7.01 26.07
CA THR A 94 1.89 5.72 26.00
C THR A 94 2.70 4.62 25.32
N LYS A 95 3.85 4.99 24.73
CA LYS A 95 4.70 4.14 23.91
C LYS A 95 3.96 3.49 22.73
N GLN A 96 3.14 4.28 22.06
CA GLN A 96 2.31 3.84 20.94
C GLN A 96 2.74 4.49 19.63
N PHE A 97 2.91 3.66 18.60
CA PHE A 97 3.20 4.11 17.25
C PHE A 97 1.97 3.96 16.37
N PHE A 98 1.60 5.06 15.73
CA PHE A 98 0.48 5.13 14.79
C PHE A 98 1.01 5.36 13.38
N LEU A 99 0.42 4.66 12.42
CA LEU A 99 0.64 4.91 10.99
C LEU A 99 -0.70 4.77 10.27
N GLN A 100 -1.10 5.82 9.57
CA GLN A 100 -2.27 5.79 8.70
C GLN A 100 -1.83 5.97 7.24
N LEU A 101 -2.42 5.18 6.37
CA LEU A 101 -2.26 5.30 4.93
C LEU A 101 -3.61 5.18 4.23
N HIS A 102 -3.84 6.00 3.21
CA HIS A 102 -4.95 5.87 2.28
C HIS A 102 -4.46 5.31 0.95
N PHE A 103 -5.24 4.40 0.37
CA PHE A 103 -4.99 3.96 -0.98
C PHE A 103 -5.58 4.97 -1.96
N LYS A 104 -4.87 5.21 -3.05
CA LYS A 104 -5.46 5.90 -4.20
C LYS A 104 -6.62 5.08 -4.72
N ASN A 105 -7.67 5.77 -5.15
CA ASN A 105 -8.76 5.12 -5.86
C ASN A 105 -8.21 4.50 -7.15
N VAL A 106 -8.73 3.33 -7.49
CA VAL A 106 -8.50 2.76 -8.82
C VAL A 106 -9.25 3.67 -9.77
N THR A 107 -8.59 4.69 -10.30
CA THR A 107 -9.12 5.42 -11.45
C THR A 107 -9.29 4.39 -12.54
N SER A 108 -10.52 4.19 -13.00
CA SER A 108 -10.82 3.43 -14.21
C SER A 108 -10.27 4.18 -15.43
N SER A 109 -8.95 4.29 -15.53
CA SER A 109 -8.22 4.80 -16.67
C SER A 109 -7.24 3.73 -17.13
N SER A 110 -7.80 2.58 -17.50
CA SER A 110 -7.24 1.77 -18.57
C SER A 110 -8.28 1.65 -19.69
N THR A 111 -8.84 2.79 -20.11
CA THR A 111 -9.19 2.91 -21.52
C THR A 111 -7.86 3.01 -22.24
N TYR A 112 -7.41 1.91 -22.85
CA TYR A 112 -6.50 2.02 -23.98
C TYR A 112 -7.26 2.77 -25.08
N SER A 113 -7.29 4.09 -24.98
CA SER A 113 -7.56 4.97 -26.10
C SER A 113 -6.39 4.79 -27.07
N HIS A 114 -6.53 3.83 -27.98
CA HIS A 114 -5.82 3.92 -29.24
C HIS A 114 -6.34 5.17 -29.95
N PRO A 115 -5.48 6.10 -30.40
CA PRO A 115 -5.91 7.21 -31.22
C PRO A 115 -6.43 6.65 -32.56
N ALA A 116 -7.59 7.17 -32.98
CA ALA A 116 -8.29 6.78 -34.19
C ALA A 116 -7.43 6.98 -35.45
N VAL A 117 -7.40 5.99 -36.35
CA VAL A 117 -7.12 6.17 -37.78
C VAL A 117 -8.04 5.23 -38.57
N GLY A 118 -8.87 5.80 -39.43
CA GLY A 118 -9.41 5.08 -40.59
C GLY A 118 -10.92 4.87 -40.64
N LEU A 119 -11.65 5.89 -41.10
CA LEU A 119 -12.83 5.68 -41.95
C LEU A 119 -12.46 4.75 -43.12
N ALA A 120 -13.17 3.65 -43.30
CA ALA A 120 -13.94 3.33 -44.53
C ALA A 120 -14.51 1.90 -44.49
N PRO A 121 -15.75 1.68 -44.96
CA PRO A 121 -16.30 0.34 -45.17
C PRO A 121 -15.66 -0.30 -46.42
N ALA A 122 -15.30 -1.58 -46.35
CA ALA A 122 -14.80 -2.32 -47.50
C ALA A 122 -15.94 -2.57 -48.49
N THR A 123 -16.01 -1.77 -49.56
CA THR A 123 -16.82 -2.03 -50.74
C THR A 123 -16.21 -3.21 -51.51
N VAL A 124 -16.96 -4.31 -51.56
CA VAL A 124 -16.84 -5.36 -52.58
C VAL A 124 -16.96 -4.71 -53.97
N THR A 125 -16.08 -5.02 -54.92
CA THR A 125 -16.35 -5.43 -56.32
C THR A 125 -15.10 -5.18 -57.19
N HIS A 126 -14.60 -6.20 -57.90
CA HIS A 126 -14.38 -6.23 -59.37
C HIS A 126 -13.54 -7.46 -59.75
N LYS A 127 -14.23 -8.51 -60.24
CA LYS A 127 -13.64 -9.49 -61.17
C LYS A 127 -13.73 -8.87 -62.57
N TYR A 128 -12.60 -8.62 -63.23
CA TYR A 128 -12.58 -8.41 -64.67
C TYR A 128 -12.43 -9.75 -65.39
N LYS A 129 -13.30 -9.91 -66.39
CA LYS A 129 -13.14 -10.79 -67.55
C LYS A 129 -11.95 -10.30 -68.38
N SER A 130 -11.12 -11.23 -68.85
CA SER A 130 -10.84 -11.49 -70.27
C SER A 130 -10.28 -12.89 -70.40
#